data_AF-A0A9W2WHS2-F1
#
_entry.id   AF-A0A9W2WHS2-F1
#
_cell.length_a   1.000
_cell.length_b   1.000
_cell.length_c   1.000
_cell.angle_alpha   90.00
_cell.angle_beta   90.00
_cell.angle_gamma   90.00
#
_symmetry.space_group_name_H-M   'P 1'
#
loop_
_entity.id
_entity.type
_entity.pdbx_description
1 polymer ?
#
loop_
_entity_poly.entity_id
_entity_poly.type
_entity_poly.pdbx_seq_one_letter_code
_entity_poly.pdbx_strand_id
1 'polypeptide(L)'
;MDLQACESLAGLHAHSWLTSLISTEFAFCRVDASIALDLALAVLCDLLQQWDQLAPGLPVLLGWLLGEGDDLMACVESVHQVEEDYLFEKTEVNFWAETLIFMKYLYKHLFRLLSKSSWRPLSPERLCHLQRTASEQCHLLSQLFRELPPTAEFLKTVEFTRLRIREERALACLRLLAFLEGKEGEDTLVLRALDSPAAVNQLTLPRTETAC
;
A
#
# COMPACT_ATOMS: atom_id res chain seq x y z
N MET A 1 7.27 -24.97 -60.33
CA MET A 1 6.68 -24.88 -58.99
C MET A 1 6.99 -23.49 -58.49
N ASP A 2 5.94 -22.69 -58.40
CA ASP A 2 5.99 -21.24 -58.61
C ASP A 2 6.38 -20.45 -57.36
N LEU A 3 7.50 -19.73 -57.45
CA LEU A 3 7.95 -18.75 -56.44
C LEU A 3 6.88 -17.68 -56.17
N GLN A 4 6.06 -17.38 -57.18
CA GLN A 4 4.98 -16.40 -57.13
C GLN A 4 3.80 -16.83 -56.24
N ALA A 5 3.64 -18.14 -55.98
CA ALA A 5 2.63 -18.65 -55.04
C ALA A 5 3.09 -18.49 -53.57
N CYS A 6 4.39 -18.60 -53.29
CA CYS A 6 4.95 -18.41 -51.95
C CYS A 6 4.91 -16.94 -51.49
N GLU A 7 5.16 -15.98 -52.39
CA GLU A 7 5.08 -14.56 -52.06
C GLU A 7 3.64 -14.11 -51.77
N SER A 8 2.66 -14.68 -52.49
CA SER A 8 1.23 -14.41 -52.24
C SER A 8 0.76 -14.91 -50.87
N LEU A 9 1.20 -16.12 -50.47
CA LEU A 9 0.91 -16.68 -49.14
C LEU A 9 1.57 -15.90 -47.99
N ALA A 10 2.80 -15.41 -48.20
CA ALA A 10 3.50 -14.57 -47.23
C ALA A 10 2.82 -13.20 -47.06
N GLY A 11 2.32 -12.61 -48.15
CA GLY A 11 1.55 -11.35 -48.11
C GLY A 11 0.20 -11.50 -47.42
N LEU A 12 -0.53 -12.59 -47.68
CA LEU A 12 -1.81 -12.92 -47.03
C LEU A 12 -1.64 -13.21 -45.52
N HIS A 13 -0.57 -13.90 -45.13
CA HIS A 13 -0.23 -14.06 -43.72
C HIS A 13 0.13 -12.72 -43.09
N ALA A 14 1.04 -11.94 -43.68
CA ALA A 14 1.45 -10.64 -43.12
C ALA A 14 0.26 -9.68 -42.99
N HIS A 15 -0.66 -9.67 -43.95
CA HIS A 15 -1.91 -8.91 -43.87
C HIS A 15 -2.86 -9.46 -42.80
N SER A 16 -2.98 -10.77 -42.62
CA SER A 16 -3.77 -11.42 -41.55
C SER A 16 -3.22 -11.14 -40.15
N TRP A 17 -1.89 -11.14 -40.01
CA TRP A 17 -1.20 -10.77 -38.77
C TRP A 17 -1.34 -9.27 -38.49
N LEU A 18 -1.19 -8.40 -39.50
CA LEU A 18 -1.43 -6.96 -39.37
C LEU A 18 -2.89 -6.65 -39.07
N THR A 19 -3.86 -7.33 -39.70
CA THR A 19 -5.27 -7.16 -39.36
C THR A 19 -5.59 -7.73 -37.99
N SER A 20 -4.94 -8.81 -37.53
CA SER A 20 -5.06 -9.29 -36.14
C SER A 20 -4.45 -8.33 -35.12
N LEU A 21 -3.35 -7.65 -35.46
CA LEU A 21 -2.66 -6.68 -34.60
C LEU A 21 -3.37 -5.31 -34.58
N ILE A 22 -4.08 -4.97 -35.66
CA ILE A 22 -4.91 -3.77 -35.76
C ILE A 22 -6.33 -4.03 -35.20
N SER A 23 -6.82 -5.27 -35.25
CA SER A 23 -8.11 -5.70 -34.68
C SER A 23 -8.04 -6.11 -33.21
N THR A 24 -6.86 -6.12 -32.59
CA THR A 24 -6.78 -5.81 -31.15
C THR A 24 -7.09 -4.33 -31.00
N GLU A 25 -8.37 -4.00 -31.20
CA GLU A 25 -9.00 -2.89 -30.48
C GLU A 25 -8.45 -2.98 -29.07
N PHE A 26 -7.75 -1.93 -28.64
CA PHE A 26 -7.51 -1.72 -27.23
C PHE A 26 -8.89 -1.86 -26.59
N ALA A 27 -9.16 -3.01 -25.98
CA ALA A 27 -10.29 -3.14 -25.11
C ALA A 27 -10.01 -2.10 -24.05
N PHE A 28 -10.69 -0.95 -24.16
CA PHE A 28 -10.68 0.09 -23.15
C PHE A 28 -11.42 -0.53 -21.96
N CYS A 29 -10.76 -1.45 -21.27
CA CYS A 29 -11.14 -1.92 -19.96
C CYS A 29 -11.15 -0.65 -19.13
N ARG A 30 -12.33 -0.24 -18.68
CA ARG A 30 -12.45 0.89 -17.76
C ARG A 30 -11.67 0.51 -16.51
N VAL A 31 -10.45 1.04 -16.41
CA VAL A 31 -9.59 0.88 -15.24
C VAL A 31 -9.88 2.07 -14.34
N ASP A 32 -10.39 1.82 -13.14
CA ASP A 32 -10.46 2.89 -12.14
C ASP A 32 -9.08 3.18 -11.54
N ALA A 33 -8.93 4.33 -10.89
CA ALA A 33 -7.64 4.79 -10.36
C ALA A 33 -6.98 3.77 -9.41
N SER A 34 -7.76 3.03 -8.63
CA SER A 34 -7.22 2.05 -7.67
C SER A 34 -6.62 0.83 -8.37
N ILE A 35 -7.28 0.34 -9.44
CA ILE A 35 -6.75 -0.75 -10.26
C ILE A 35 -5.50 -0.29 -11.02
N ALA A 36 -5.53 0.93 -11.58
CA ALA A 36 -4.36 1.49 -12.27
C ALA A 36 -3.15 1.59 -11.33
N LEU A 37 -3.38 2.01 -10.08
CA LEU A 37 -2.34 2.09 -9.05
C LEU A 37 -1.80 0.70 -8.65
N ASP A 38 -2.67 -0.29 -8.43
CA ASP A 38 -2.26 -1.67 -8.13
C ASP A 38 -1.36 -2.24 -9.25
N LEU A 39 -1.75 -2.01 -10.51
CA LEU A 39 -0.98 -2.45 -11.67
C LEU A 39 0.35 -1.67 -11.80
N ALA A 40 0.33 -0.36 -11.60
CA ALA A 40 1.54 0.46 -11.68
C ALA A 40 2.59 0.03 -10.65
N LEU A 41 2.17 -0.25 -9.41
CA LEU A 41 3.06 -0.75 -8.36
C LEU A 41 3.57 -2.17 -8.65
N ALA A 42 2.74 -3.04 -9.23
CA ALA A 42 3.17 -4.35 -9.68
C ALA A 42 4.28 -4.25 -10.75
N VAL A 43 4.03 -3.45 -11.79
CA VAL A 43 4.98 -3.22 -12.89
C VAL A 43 6.27 -2.57 -12.37
N LEU A 44 6.18 -1.60 -11.45
CA LEU A 44 7.35 -0.99 -10.83
C LEU A 44 8.22 -2.04 -10.11
N CYS A 45 7.61 -2.92 -9.33
CA CYS A 45 8.34 -3.99 -8.64
C CYS A 45 9.00 -4.95 -9.64
N ASP A 46 8.28 -5.36 -10.68
CA ASP A 46 8.81 -6.24 -11.73
C ASP A 46 9.98 -5.59 -12.48
N LEU A 47 9.89 -4.30 -12.81
CA LEU A 47 10.96 -3.55 -13.47
C LEU A 47 12.21 -3.43 -12.58
N LEU A 48 12.03 -3.13 -11.29
CA LEU A 48 13.16 -3.09 -10.34
C LEU A 48 13.88 -4.43 -10.25
N GLN A 49 13.15 -5.54 -10.33
CA GLN A 49 13.76 -6.88 -10.39
C GLN A 49 14.48 -7.12 -11.72
N GLN A 50 13.83 -6.81 -12.86
CA GLN A 50 14.40 -7.02 -14.19
C GLN A 50 15.67 -6.20 -14.43
N TRP A 51 15.77 -5.02 -13.84
CA TRP A 51 16.93 -4.12 -13.96
C TRP A 51 17.98 -4.31 -12.86
N ASP A 52 17.81 -5.29 -11.97
CA ASP A 52 18.68 -5.49 -10.79
C ASP A 52 18.83 -4.23 -9.92
N GLN A 53 17.77 -3.41 -9.88
CA GLN A 53 17.70 -2.17 -9.10
C GLN A 53 16.91 -2.35 -7.79
N LEU A 54 16.63 -3.59 -7.40
CA LEU A 54 15.87 -3.88 -6.18
C LEU A 54 16.56 -3.33 -4.93
N ALA A 55 17.88 -3.52 -4.80
CA ALA A 55 18.60 -3.10 -3.61
C ALA A 55 18.63 -1.58 -3.38
N PRO A 56 18.87 -0.72 -4.38
CA PRO A 56 18.73 0.72 -4.22
C PRO A 56 17.27 1.21 -4.22
N GLY A 57 16.36 0.51 -4.92
CA GLY A 57 14.94 0.91 -5.02
C GLY A 57 14.12 0.60 -3.78
N LEU A 58 14.40 -0.50 -3.09
CA LEU A 58 13.63 -0.95 -1.94
C LEU A 58 13.60 0.07 -0.77
N PRO A 59 14.73 0.67 -0.34
CA PRO A 59 14.69 1.74 0.67
C PRO A 59 13.82 2.93 0.25
N VAL A 60 13.78 3.28 -1.04
CA VAL A 60 12.95 4.39 -1.54
C VAL A 60 11.46 4.04 -1.41
N LEU A 61 11.07 2.83 -1.80
CA LEU A 61 9.69 2.37 -1.66
C LEU A 61 9.26 2.25 -0.19
N LEU A 62 10.17 1.84 0.71
CA LEU A 62 9.91 1.84 2.15
C LEU A 62 9.80 3.27 2.71
N GLY A 63 10.58 4.22 2.20
CA GLY A 63 10.42 5.65 2.51
C GLY A 63 9.05 6.18 2.07
N TRP A 64 8.58 5.80 0.87
CA TRP A 64 7.22 6.12 0.40
C TRP A 64 6.13 5.50 1.27
N LEU A 65 6.36 4.31 1.82
CA LEU A 65 5.43 3.67 2.76
C LEU A 65 5.41 4.41 4.10
N LEU A 66 6.58 4.80 4.60
CA LEU A 66 6.73 5.53 5.86
C LEU A 66 6.17 6.96 5.78
N GLY A 67 6.21 7.58 4.60
CA GLY A 67 5.84 8.99 4.43
C GLY A 67 7.03 9.92 4.64
N GLU A 68 8.22 9.46 4.23
CA GLU A 68 9.42 10.29 4.25
C GLU A 68 9.21 11.48 3.30
N GLY A 69 8.99 12.67 3.88
CA GLY A 69 8.60 13.89 3.17
C GLY A 69 7.33 14.56 3.71
N ASP A 70 6.54 13.86 4.51
CA ASP A 70 5.39 14.45 5.21
C ASP A 70 5.87 15.07 6.53
N ASP A 71 5.76 16.40 6.67
CA ASP A 71 6.25 17.10 7.86
C ASP A 71 5.54 16.62 9.13
N LEU A 72 6.30 15.95 9.99
CA LEU A 72 5.84 15.49 11.30
C LEU A 72 5.43 16.69 12.18
N MET A 73 6.18 17.80 12.06
CA MET A 73 6.06 19.04 12.87
C MET A 73 4.84 19.89 12.52
N ALA A 74 4.30 19.77 11.31
CA ALA A 74 3.06 20.47 10.93
C ALA A 74 1.87 20.09 11.83
N CYS A 75 1.93 18.91 12.48
CA CYS A 75 0.91 18.41 13.40
C CYS A 75 1.01 19.00 14.81
N VAL A 76 2.17 19.55 15.21
CA VAL A 76 2.35 20.21 16.51
C VAL A 76 1.94 21.68 16.44
N GLU A 77 2.15 22.30 15.28
CA GLU A 77 1.75 23.69 15.02
C GLU A 77 0.23 23.84 14.84
N SER A 78 -0.47 22.81 14.31
CA SER A 78 -1.94 22.82 14.20
C SER A 78 -2.65 22.81 15.55
N VAL A 79 -2.04 22.27 16.61
CA VAL A 79 -2.59 22.30 17.97
C VAL A 79 -2.65 23.73 18.54
N HIS A 80 -1.88 24.67 17.98
CA HIS A 80 -1.79 26.06 18.44
C HIS A 80 -2.47 27.07 17.51
N GLN A 81 -3.00 26.66 16.35
CA GLN A 81 -3.69 27.55 15.42
C GLN A 81 -5.21 27.35 15.48
N VAL A 82 -5.79 28.12 16.40
CA VAL A 82 -7.14 28.72 16.40
C VAL A 82 -8.21 27.95 15.62
N GLU A 83 -9.09 27.34 16.41
CA GLU A 83 -10.48 27.01 16.06
C GLU A 83 -11.19 28.22 15.44
N GLU A 84 -11.26 28.36 14.11
CA GLU A 84 -12.34 29.16 13.50
C GLU A 84 -12.69 28.91 12.02
N ASP A 85 -11.94 28.11 11.23
CA ASP A 85 -12.19 28.05 9.76
C ASP A 85 -12.41 26.66 9.13
N TYR A 86 -12.90 25.66 9.86
CA TYR A 86 -13.15 24.31 9.32
C TYR A 86 -14.63 23.99 9.11
N LEU A 87 -15.34 24.88 8.40
CA LEU A 87 -16.69 24.58 7.90
C LEU A 87 -16.58 24.01 6.48
N PHE A 88 -16.57 22.68 6.37
CA PHE A 88 -16.62 21.86 5.13
C PHE A 88 -15.29 21.38 4.49
N GLU A 89 -14.50 20.57 5.20
CA GLU A 89 -13.47 19.73 4.56
C GLU A 89 -14.04 18.38 4.09
N LYS A 90 -14.86 18.41 3.04
CA LYS A 90 -15.20 17.19 2.27
C LYS A 90 -14.00 16.67 1.46
N THR A 91 -12.93 17.46 1.38
CA THR A 91 -11.68 17.17 0.68
C THR A 91 -10.73 16.29 1.48
N GLU A 92 -10.51 16.57 2.78
CA GLU A 92 -9.53 15.82 3.59
C GLU A 92 -9.87 14.32 3.72
N VAL A 93 -11.15 13.99 3.90
CA VAL A 93 -11.60 12.58 4.05
C VAL A 93 -11.31 11.75 2.80
N ASN A 94 -11.40 12.35 1.60
CA ASN A 94 -11.09 11.66 0.36
C ASN A 94 -9.59 11.39 0.21
N PHE A 95 -8.73 12.33 0.64
CA PHE A 95 -7.28 12.14 0.62
C PHE A 95 -6.83 11.02 1.57
N TRP A 96 -7.53 10.80 2.68
CA TRP A 96 -7.22 9.68 3.58
C TRP A 96 -7.50 8.32 2.93
N ALA A 97 -8.62 8.19 2.23
CA ALA A 97 -8.95 6.97 1.51
C ALA A 97 -7.91 6.67 0.42
N GLU A 98 -7.51 7.69 -0.36
CA GLU A 98 -6.44 7.55 -1.36
C GLU A 98 -5.11 7.14 -0.72
N THR A 99 -4.75 7.75 0.41
CA THR A 99 -3.52 7.43 1.15
C THR A 99 -3.52 5.97 1.63
N LEU A 100 -4.63 5.51 2.21
CA LEU A 100 -4.76 4.14 2.70
C LEU A 100 -4.77 3.11 1.56
N ILE A 101 -5.40 3.45 0.42
CA ILE A 101 -5.39 2.62 -0.78
C ILE A 101 -3.96 2.49 -1.33
N PHE A 102 -3.22 3.60 -1.43
CA PHE A 102 -1.81 3.60 -1.82
C PHE A 102 -0.96 2.74 -0.88
N MET A 103 -1.10 2.95 0.43
CA MET A 103 -0.38 2.18 1.45
C MET A 103 -0.67 0.68 1.34
N LYS A 104 -1.95 0.30 1.17
CA LYS A 104 -2.38 -1.09 1.02
C LYS A 104 -1.71 -1.76 -0.17
N TYR A 105 -1.72 -1.13 -1.34
CA TYR A 105 -1.12 -1.71 -2.54
C TYR A 105 0.40 -1.72 -2.48
N LEU A 106 1.02 -0.65 -1.97
CA LEU A 106 2.47 -0.59 -1.83
C LEU A 106 2.96 -1.69 -0.89
N TYR A 107 2.34 -1.84 0.29
CA TYR A 107 2.66 -2.91 1.22
C TYR A 107 2.50 -4.29 0.58
N LYS A 108 1.35 -4.55 -0.09
CA LYS A 108 1.07 -5.83 -0.77
C LYS A 108 2.17 -6.21 -1.75
N HIS A 109 2.60 -5.27 -2.60
CA HIS A 109 3.61 -5.53 -3.61
C HIS A 109 5.01 -5.64 -3.03
N LEU A 110 5.36 -4.81 -2.05
CA LEU A 110 6.61 -4.94 -1.32
C LEU A 110 6.70 -6.29 -0.61
N PHE A 111 5.68 -6.69 0.13
CA PHE A 111 5.66 -7.99 0.79
C PHE A 111 5.87 -9.14 -0.21
N ARG A 112 5.12 -9.12 -1.32
CA ARG A 112 5.25 -10.13 -2.39
C ARG A 112 6.66 -10.15 -3.00
N LEU A 113 7.23 -8.98 -3.26
CA LEU A 113 8.56 -8.79 -3.82
C LEU A 113 9.62 -9.42 -2.89
N LEU A 114 9.53 -9.11 -1.60
CA LEU A 114 10.43 -9.61 -0.57
C LEU A 114 10.30 -11.13 -0.38
N SER A 115 9.08 -11.68 -0.41
CA SER A 115 8.88 -13.13 -0.25
C SER A 115 9.44 -13.98 -1.41
N LYS A 116 9.53 -13.41 -2.63
CA LYS A 116 9.98 -14.13 -3.82
C LYS A 116 11.47 -13.98 -4.11
N SER A 117 12.08 -12.92 -3.60
CA SER A 117 13.47 -12.58 -3.92
C SER A 117 14.44 -13.11 -2.87
N SER A 118 15.53 -13.74 -3.29
CA SER A 118 16.70 -13.95 -2.44
C SER A 118 17.48 -12.64 -2.33
N TRP A 119 16.87 -11.64 -1.69
CA TRP A 119 17.42 -10.29 -1.62
C TRP A 119 18.63 -10.24 -0.67
N ARG A 120 19.62 -9.45 -1.06
CA ARG A 120 20.78 -9.10 -0.22
C ARG A 120 20.93 -7.58 -0.22
N PRO A 121 20.87 -6.92 0.94
CA PRO A 121 20.99 -5.47 0.99
C PRO A 121 22.36 -5.02 0.49
N LEU A 122 22.37 -4.12 -0.49
CA LEU A 122 23.57 -3.36 -0.88
C LEU A 122 23.81 -2.14 0.03
N SER A 123 22.78 -1.66 0.74
CA SER A 123 22.85 -0.49 1.64
C SER A 123 22.14 -0.75 2.98
N PRO A 124 22.74 -1.54 3.90
CA PRO A 124 22.15 -1.79 5.22
C PRO A 124 21.93 -0.49 6.02
N GLU A 125 22.74 0.55 5.79
CA GLU A 125 22.65 1.82 6.51
C GLU A 125 21.32 2.54 6.27
N ARG A 126 20.83 2.56 5.02
CA ARG A 126 19.54 3.20 4.70
C ARG A 126 18.37 2.48 5.36
N LEU A 127 18.46 1.15 5.48
CA LEU A 127 17.43 0.36 6.13
C LEU A 127 17.45 0.54 7.64
N CYS A 128 18.64 0.58 8.24
CA CYS A 128 18.80 0.93 9.65
C CYS A 128 18.28 2.35 9.93
N HIS A 129 18.50 3.31 9.03
CA HIS A 129 17.92 4.64 9.12
C HIS A 129 16.39 4.58 9.12
N LEU A 130 15.78 3.92 8.11
CA LEU A 130 14.33 3.76 8.02
C LEU A 130 13.73 3.07 9.25
N GLN A 131 14.39 2.03 9.77
CA GLN A 131 13.98 1.34 10.99
C GLN A 131 13.98 2.27 12.20
N ARG A 132 15.04 3.08 12.35
CA ARG A 132 15.13 4.07 13.42
C ARG A 132 14.02 5.10 13.29
N THR A 133 13.85 5.70 12.10
CA THR A 133 12.82 6.71 11.84
C THR A 133 11.42 6.15 12.11
N ALA A 134 11.11 4.95 11.63
CA ALA A 134 9.81 4.33 11.87
C ALA A 134 9.56 4.03 13.36
N SER A 135 10.60 3.60 14.08
CA SER A 135 10.52 3.36 15.53
C SER A 135 10.31 4.66 16.31
N GLU A 136 11.06 5.71 15.98
CA GLU A 136 10.91 7.05 16.55
C GLU A 136 9.52 7.64 16.29
N GLN A 137 8.98 7.48 15.08
CA GLN A 137 7.60 7.87 14.76
C GLN A 137 6.59 7.12 15.63
N CYS A 138 6.69 5.80 15.77
CA CYS A 138 5.81 5.03 16.66
C CYS A 138 5.87 5.51 18.12
N HIS A 139 7.07 5.81 18.62
CA HIS A 139 7.24 6.36 19.97
C HIS A 139 6.58 7.72 20.14
N LEU A 140 6.77 8.64 19.19
CA LEU A 140 6.15 9.95 19.22
C LEU A 140 4.62 9.86 19.10
N LEU A 141 4.12 9.05 18.17
CA LEU A 141 2.67 8.84 18.00
C LEU A 141 2.04 8.28 19.27
N SER A 142 2.73 7.36 19.96
CA SER A 142 2.28 6.84 21.26
C SER A 142 2.17 7.92 22.33
N GLN A 143 3.02 8.95 22.29
CA GLN A 143 2.94 10.11 23.19
C GLN A 143 1.75 11.00 22.79
N LEU A 144 1.63 11.33 21.49
CA LEU A 144 0.54 12.18 20.98
C LEU A 144 -0.84 11.58 21.23
N PHE A 145 -1.02 10.27 21.08
CA PHE A 145 -2.29 9.61 21.42
C PHE A 145 -2.66 9.72 22.90
N ARG A 146 -1.68 9.84 23.82
CA ARG A 146 -1.94 10.04 25.25
C ARG A 146 -2.31 11.48 25.59
N GLU A 147 -1.86 12.43 24.78
CA GLU A 147 -2.15 13.86 24.93
C GLU A 147 -3.52 14.23 24.36
N LEU A 148 -4.05 13.41 23.43
CA LEU A 148 -5.38 13.63 22.86
C LEU A 148 -6.49 13.46 23.92
N PRO A 149 -7.55 14.31 23.87
CA PRO A 149 -8.71 14.12 24.73
C PRO A 149 -9.43 12.81 24.39
N PRO A 150 -10.05 12.13 25.37
CA PRO A 150 -10.72 10.84 25.15
C PRO A 150 -11.86 10.93 24.12
N THR A 151 -12.44 12.12 23.96
CA THR A 151 -13.48 12.40 22.97
C THR A 151 -12.96 12.35 21.52
N ALA A 152 -11.66 12.57 21.28
CA ALA A 152 -11.07 12.60 19.95
C ALA A 152 -11.16 11.25 19.21
N GLU A 153 -10.97 10.15 19.94
CA GLU A 153 -11.11 8.80 19.41
C GLU A 153 -12.56 8.43 19.13
N PHE A 154 -13.47 8.84 20.02
CA PHE A 154 -14.90 8.58 19.88
C PHE A 154 -15.51 9.33 18.69
N LEU A 155 -15.14 10.61 18.53
CA LEU A 155 -15.62 11.45 17.43
C LEU A 155 -14.84 11.25 16.13
N LYS A 156 -13.77 10.43 16.13
CA LYS A 156 -12.87 10.25 14.98
C LYS A 156 -12.47 11.59 14.37
N THR A 157 -11.98 12.47 15.23
CA THR A 157 -11.49 13.80 14.82
C THR A 157 -10.45 13.69 13.70
N VAL A 158 -10.32 14.76 12.91
CA VAL A 158 -9.30 14.90 11.85
C VAL A 158 -7.91 14.56 12.39
N GLU A 159 -7.54 15.16 13.52
CA GLU A 159 -6.25 14.93 14.18
C GLU A 159 -6.05 13.46 14.58
N PHE A 160 -7.06 12.83 15.20
CA PHE A 160 -7.00 11.42 15.55
C PHE A 160 -6.81 10.54 14.31
N THR A 161 -7.55 10.82 13.23
CA THR A 161 -7.49 10.04 11.99
C THR A 161 -6.13 10.19 11.30
N ARG A 162 -5.60 11.41 11.26
CA ARG A 162 -4.26 11.72 10.74
C ARG A 162 -3.18 10.96 11.50
N LEU A 163 -3.22 10.98 12.85
CA LEU A 163 -2.28 10.23 13.69
C LEU A 163 -2.39 8.72 13.48
N ARG A 164 -3.60 8.18 13.32
CA ARG A 164 -3.82 6.75 13.02
C ARG A 164 -3.25 6.33 11.67
N ILE A 165 -3.40 7.16 10.64
CA ILE A 165 -2.80 6.86 9.32
C ILE A 165 -1.27 6.83 9.42
N ARG A 166 -0.66 7.79 10.14
CA ARG A 166 0.80 7.80 10.38
C ARG A 166 1.27 6.56 11.15
N GLU A 167 0.50 6.13 12.16
CA GLU A 167 0.80 4.92 12.92
C GLU A 167 0.76 3.67 12.04
N GLU A 168 -0.28 3.49 11.23
CA GLU A 168 -0.39 2.37 10.31
C GLU A 168 0.79 2.31 9.33
N ARG A 169 1.22 3.47 8.80
CA ARG A 169 2.40 3.58 7.91
C ARG A 169 3.68 3.14 8.59
N ALA A 170 3.95 3.66 9.79
CA ALA A 170 5.15 3.33 10.55
C ALA A 170 5.18 1.83 10.92
N LEU A 171 4.05 1.28 11.38
CA LEU A 171 3.93 -0.15 11.69
C LEU A 171 4.09 -1.03 10.44
N ALA A 172 3.50 -0.65 9.31
CA ALA A 172 3.64 -1.37 8.05
C ALA A 172 5.10 -1.41 7.59
N CYS A 173 5.83 -0.29 7.71
CA CYS A 173 7.25 -0.22 7.41
C CYS A 173 8.07 -1.13 8.34
N LEU A 174 7.84 -1.07 9.65
CA LEU A 174 8.53 -1.92 10.64
C LEU A 174 8.28 -3.41 10.40
N ARG A 175 7.07 -3.81 10.02
CA ARG A 175 6.75 -5.22 9.68
C ARG A 175 7.58 -5.71 8.49
N LEU A 176 7.68 -4.92 7.42
CA LEU A 176 8.50 -5.27 6.25
C LEU A 176 9.99 -5.29 6.59
N LEU A 177 10.48 -4.36 7.41
CA LEU A 177 11.87 -4.35 7.86
C LEU A 177 12.19 -5.56 8.75
N ALA A 178 11.29 -5.95 9.64
CA ALA A 178 11.45 -7.15 10.47
C ALA A 178 11.46 -8.44 9.62
N PHE A 179 10.62 -8.51 8.58
CA PHE A 179 10.63 -9.57 7.58
C PHE A 179 12.00 -9.70 6.90
N LEU A 180 12.59 -8.56 6.50
CA LEU A 180 13.92 -8.51 5.86
C LEU A 180 15.05 -8.99 6.77
N GLU A 181 14.96 -8.69 8.07
CA GLU A 181 15.96 -9.11 9.06
C GLU A 181 15.84 -10.58 9.45
N GLY A 182 14.83 -11.31 8.95
CA GLY A 182 14.55 -12.69 9.36
C GLY A 182 14.10 -12.80 10.82
N LYS A 183 13.64 -11.68 11.41
CA LYS A 183 13.12 -11.60 12.79
C LYS A 183 11.62 -11.85 12.87
N GLU A 184 11.01 -12.41 11.83
CA GLU A 184 9.57 -12.64 11.78
C GLU A 184 9.18 -13.74 12.78
N GLY A 185 8.79 -13.34 13.99
CA GLY A 185 8.08 -14.18 14.95
C GLY A 185 6.58 -13.97 14.81
N GLU A 186 5.85 -15.05 14.52
CA GLU A 186 4.41 -15.37 14.71
C GLU A 186 3.27 -14.32 14.53
N ASP A 187 3.52 -13.03 14.29
CA ASP A 187 2.49 -11.98 14.25
C ASP A 187 1.93 -11.70 12.83
N THR A 188 2.36 -12.44 11.82
CA THR A 188 1.95 -12.33 10.40
C THR A 188 0.48 -12.72 10.14
N LEU A 189 -0.28 -13.07 11.17
CA LEU A 189 -1.68 -13.51 11.03
C LEU A 189 -2.68 -12.37 10.74
N VAL A 190 -2.32 -11.11 10.92
CA VAL A 190 -3.28 -10.00 10.83
C VAL A 190 -3.70 -9.69 9.39
N LEU A 191 -2.86 -9.96 8.38
CA LEU A 191 -3.21 -9.69 6.98
C LEU A 191 -4.07 -10.77 6.32
N ARG A 192 -4.12 -11.98 6.88
CA ARG A 192 -5.10 -12.99 6.44
C ARG A 192 -6.54 -12.61 6.77
N ALA A 193 -6.76 -11.69 7.72
CA ALA A 193 -8.09 -11.26 8.13
C ALA A 193 -8.71 -10.21 7.19
N LEU A 194 -7.91 -9.44 6.45
CA LEU A 194 -8.38 -8.38 5.54
C LEU A 194 -8.89 -8.90 4.18
N ASP A 195 -8.56 -10.14 3.83
CA ASP A 195 -8.97 -10.79 2.58
C ASP A 195 -10.09 -11.84 2.77
N SER A 196 -10.67 -11.96 3.97
CA SER A 196 -11.77 -12.91 4.23
C SER A 196 -13.12 -12.20 4.40
N PRO A 197 -14.12 -12.45 3.53
CA PRO A 197 -15.46 -11.91 3.68
C PRO A 197 -16.30 -12.62 4.77
N ALA A 198 -15.68 -13.40 5.68
CA ALA A 198 -16.39 -14.36 6.53
C ALA A 198 -16.80 -13.86 7.94
N ALA A 199 -16.83 -12.57 8.21
CA ALA A 199 -17.11 -12.06 9.58
C ALA A 199 -18.29 -11.06 9.67
N VAL A 200 -19.30 -11.16 8.81
CA VAL A 200 -20.50 -10.28 8.88
C VAL A 200 -21.76 -10.97 9.43
N ASN A 201 -21.79 -12.29 9.68
CA ASN A 201 -23.03 -12.96 10.10
C ASN A 201 -22.89 -13.87 11.33
N GLN A 202 -22.53 -13.32 12.50
CA GLN A 202 -22.73 -14.03 13.78
C GLN A 202 -23.46 -13.20 14.84
N LEU A 203 -24.32 -12.28 14.41
CA LEU A 203 -25.32 -11.64 15.26
C LEU A 203 -26.65 -12.37 15.11
N THR A 204 -26.82 -13.47 15.84
CA THR A 204 -28.05 -13.88 16.58
C THR A 204 -28.01 -15.37 16.91
N LEU A 205 -27.83 -15.69 18.18
CA LEU A 205 -28.43 -16.88 18.77
C LEU A 205 -28.75 -16.58 20.23
N PRO A 206 -30.04 -16.64 20.64
CA PRO A 206 -30.41 -16.41 22.01
C PRO A 206 -29.96 -17.59 22.88
N ARG A 207 -29.39 -17.23 24.03
CA ARG A 207 -29.02 -18.12 25.12
C ARG A 207 -30.31 -18.60 25.80
N THR A 208 -30.66 -19.87 25.64
CA THR A 208 -31.71 -20.50 26.46
C THR A 208 -31.04 -21.32 27.56
N GLU A 209 -31.15 -20.83 28.78
CA GLU A 209 -30.74 -21.50 30.01
C GLU A 209 -31.81 -22.51 30.45
N THR A 210 -31.34 -23.72 30.80
CA THR A 210 -31.80 -24.71 31.79
C THR A 210 -33.28 -24.78 32.24
N ALA A 211 -33.83 -26.00 32.28
CA ALA A 211 -34.33 -26.63 33.53
C ALA A 211 -34.74 -28.11 33.34
N CYS A 212 -34.42 -28.90 34.39
CA CYS A 212 -34.80 -30.27 34.76
C CYS A 212 -34.11 -31.44 34.06
#